data_AF-G3BCJ7-F1
#
_entry.id   AF-G3BCJ7-F1
#
_cell.length_a   1.000
_cell.length_b   1.000
_cell.length_c   1.000
_cell.angle_alpha   90.00
_cell.angle_beta   90.00
_cell.angle_gamma   90.00
#
_symmetry.space_group_name_H-M   'P 1'
#
loop_
_entity.id
_entity.type
_entity.pdbx_description
1 polymer ?
#
loop_
_entity_poly.entity_id
_entity_poly.type
_entity_poly.pdbx_seq_one_letter_code
_entity_poly.pdbx_strand_id
1 'polypeptide(L)'
;MTELVKEKQSPPTDVQSVESLKEIQFNGKEIKLDDGDEIIKLGLAHEEVTMTRERERQLVHKIDLYMLPLMCMVYCFQFMDKLSNSFASILGLRTDLHMVGQEYSWTGSAFYLGYMVFELPASMLLHRFPVAKTVGTFIIVWGVVLALHATPNNAAGFLALRTILGALESSVTPAFTFITSQWYTIDQTFLRITIWFAFNGLGNIIGSLTAYGLAVHSDSLSLAPWKYVFIITGILTVALGVAVLAHLPDSPATAWFLTDEDKMLVVHRNRKNHQGFGNKHLKKSQVIEALTDYKTWLLFAFVLLGNVPNGGITNFGSIVLTEQLGYTVNQTLLYQTISGAVELVGCILIASLSHFYNSRLVWGIISQCIGSAGVLMLCLGSEKHMRFAGYNMNFVSPVSFVCVLSCVASNVLGTTKKYTVNVIVLIGYCVGNLSGSAVFKASETPVYGTAKKSLAVCSALQLVMLIVIWVAYYTENKIRDRKPEPEKIENIEFLDLTDGQNPFFRYSF
;
A
#
# COMPACT_ATOMS: atom_id res chain seq x y z
N MET A 1 -59.70 -22.28 13.37
CA MET A 1 -59.43 -23.71 13.61
C MET A 1 -59.12 -24.31 12.24
N THR A 2 -57.93 -24.90 12.07
CA THR A 2 -57.58 -25.89 11.02
C THR A 2 -57.40 -25.34 9.58
N GLU A 3 -56.17 -25.05 9.13
CA GLU A 3 -55.19 -25.94 8.44
C GLU A 3 -55.58 -26.30 6.99
N LEU A 4 -54.81 -25.82 6.00
CA LEU A 4 -53.68 -26.46 5.29
C LEU A 4 -54.15 -27.14 4.00
N VAL A 5 -53.55 -26.76 2.87
CA VAL A 5 -52.74 -27.63 1.98
C VAL A 5 -52.20 -26.73 0.86
N LYS A 6 -50.88 -26.51 0.82
CA LYS A 6 -50.17 -26.20 -0.43
C LYS A 6 -48.90 -27.04 -0.46
N GLU A 7 -48.77 -27.76 -1.57
CA GLU A 7 -47.84 -28.83 -1.84
C GLU A 7 -46.36 -28.50 -1.57
N LYS A 8 -45.69 -29.49 -1.01
CA LYS A 8 -44.25 -29.63 -0.94
C LYS A 8 -43.78 -30.12 -2.33
N GLN A 9 -43.18 -29.26 -3.14
CA GLN A 9 -42.38 -29.71 -4.28
C GLN A 9 -40.95 -30.03 -3.80
N SER A 10 -40.55 -31.27 -4.02
CA SER A 10 -39.19 -31.79 -3.84
C SER A 10 -38.21 -31.13 -4.82
N PRO A 11 -36.91 -31.02 -4.47
CA PRO A 11 -35.91 -30.45 -5.37
C PRO A 11 -35.63 -31.41 -6.55
N PRO A 12 -35.41 -30.92 -7.78
CA PRO A 12 -35.02 -31.77 -8.88
C PRO A 12 -33.62 -32.33 -8.62
N THR A 13 -33.51 -33.65 -8.64
CA THR A 13 -32.25 -34.39 -8.49
C THR A 13 -31.74 -34.68 -9.90
N ASP A 14 -31.16 -33.69 -10.59
CA ASP A 14 -30.58 -33.91 -11.92
C ASP A 14 -29.08 -33.59 -11.93
N VAL A 15 -28.30 -34.69 -11.93
CA VAL A 15 -26.83 -34.75 -12.05
C VAL A 15 -26.33 -34.26 -13.42
N GLN A 16 -27.22 -33.87 -14.35
CA GLN A 16 -26.86 -33.33 -15.67
C GLN A 16 -26.59 -31.81 -15.71
N SER A 17 -26.83 -31.07 -14.63
CA SER A 17 -26.65 -29.61 -14.59
C SER A 17 -25.21 -29.13 -14.33
N VAL A 18 -24.27 -30.05 -14.05
CA VAL A 18 -22.86 -29.70 -13.74
C VAL A 18 -21.95 -29.74 -14.98
N GLU A 19 -22.34 -30.48 -16.02
CA GLU A 19 -21.56 -30.55 -17.27
C GLU A 19 -21.91 -29.44 -18.28
N SER A 20 -23.11 -28.90 -18.25
CA SER A 20 -23.55 -27.83 -19.16
C SER A 20 -22.98 -26.43 -18.85
N LEU A 21 -22.29 -26.26 -17.72
CA LEU A 21 -21.66 -24.99 -17.32
C LEU A 21 -20.20 -24.85 -17.81
N LYS A 22 -19.68 -25.80 -18.60
CA LYS A 22 -18.29 -25.76 -19.11
C LYS A 22 -18.11 -25.02 -20.44
N GLU A 23 -19.18 -24.62 -21.12
CA GLU A 23 -19.09 -24.08 -22.48
C GLU A 23 -19.81 -22.73 -22.60
N ILE A 24 -19.06 -21.64 -22.46
CA ILE A 24 -19.51 -20.30 -22.90
C ILE A 24 -18.87 -20.06 -24.27
N GLN A 25 -19.68 -20.08 -25.34
CA GLN A 25 -19.23 -19.78 -26.69
C GLN A 25 -19.30 -18.28 -26.99
N PHE A 26 -18.21 -17.71 -27.53
CA PHE A 26 -18.20 -16.38 -28.13
C PHE A 26 -17.59 -16.46 -29.54
N ASN A 27 -18.36 -16.07 -30.56
CA ASN A 27 -17.91 -16.02 -31.96
C ASN A 27 -17.32 -17.34 -32.51
N GLY A 28 -17.89 -18.49 -32.13
CA GLY A 28 -17.45 -19.81 -32.61
C GLY A 28 -16.08 -20.27 -32.10
N LYS A 29 -15.52 -19.63 -31.06
CA LYS A 29 -14.32 -20.11 -30.36
C LYS A 29 -14.66 -20.48 -28.91
N GLU A 30 -14.35 -21.72 -28.54
CA GLU A 30 -14.43 -22.23 -27.16
C GLU A 30 -13.47 -21.45 -26.25
N ILE A 31 -14.01 -20.89 -25.17
CA ILE A 31 -13.20 -20.35 -24.07
C ILE A 31 -13.07 -21.48 -23.05
N LYS A 32 -11.88 -22.10 -22.98
CA LYS A 32 -11.56 -23.07 -21.93
C LYS A 32 -11.37 -22.32 -20.61
N LEU A 33 -12.34 -22.48 -19.71
CA LEU A 33 -12.27 -22.06 -18.31
C LEU A 33 -11.26 -22.94 -17.57
N ASP A 34 -10.31 -22.33 -16.86
CA ASP A 34 -9.21 -22.99 -16.14
C ASP A 34 -9.47 -22.88 -14.63
N ASP A 35 -8.82 -23.68 -13.79
CA ASP A 35 -9.15 -23.96 -12.37
C ASP A 35 -9.30 -22.74 -11.40
N GLY A 36 -9.12 -21.50 -11.86
CA GLY A 36 -9.44 -20.26 -11.12
C GLY A 36 -10.91 -19.83 -11.14
N ASP A 37 -11.79 -20.58 -11.83
CA ASP A 37 -13.17 -20.18 -12.15
C ASP A 37 -14.23 -20.67 -11.15
N GLU A 38 -13.88 -21.00 -9.91
CA GLU A 38 -14.88 -21.25 -8.85
C GLU A 38 -15.76 -20.02 -8.61
N ILE A 39 -15.21 -18.81 -8.74
CA ILE A 39 -15.91 -17.53 -8.56
C ILE A 39 -16.91 -17.27 -9.72
N ILE A 40 -16.56 -17.75 -10.91
CA ILE A 40 -17.43 -17.66 -12.09
C ILE A 40 -18.59 -18.66 -11.94
N LYS A 41 -18.30 -19.90 -11.52
CA LYS A 41 -19.32 -20.92 -11.21
C LYS A 41 -20.30 -20.48 -10.11
N LEU A 42 -19.80 -19.88 -9.03
CA LEU A 42 -20.64 -19.46 -7.90
C LEU A 42 -21.59 -18.32 -8.25
N GLY A 43 -21.15 -17.33 -9.03
CA GLY A 43 -22.02 -16.22 -9.39
C GLY A 43 -22.85 -16.45 -10.65
N LEU A 44 -22.58 -17.48 -11.46
CA LEU A 44 -23.50 -17.90 -12.54
C LEU A 44 -24.66 -18.75 -12.00
N ALA A 45 -24.50 -19.36 -10.82
CA ALA A 45 -25.49 -20.27 -10.29
C ALA A 45 -26.81 -19.58 -9.90
N HIS A 46 -26.80 -18.36 -9.34
CA HIS A 46 -28.01 -17.72 -8.79
C HIS A 46 -28.08 -16.21 -9.14
N GLU A 47 -28.99 -15.86 -10.06
CA GLU A 47 -29.16 -14.50 -10.62
C GLU A 47 -29.97 -13.53 -9.73
N GLU A 48 -30.59 -13.98 -8.63
CA GLU A 48 -31.54 -13.16 -7.86
C GLU A 48 -31.20 -13.04 -6.36
N VAL A 49 -29.99 -12.58 -6.01
CA VAL A 49 -29.74 -12.15 -4.61
C VAL A 49 -30.01 -10.65 -4.48
N THR A 50 -31.23 -10.29 -4.08
CA THR A 50 -31.59 -8.90 -3.75
C THR A 50 -30.94 -8.49 -2.42
N MET A 51 -29.83 -7.75 -2.50
CA MET A 51 -29.08 -7.31 -1.33
C MET A 51 -29.66 -6.01 -0.75
N THR A 52 -30.13 -6.05 0.50
CA THR A 52 -30.50 -4.82 1.24
C THR A 52 -29.24 -4.09 1.73
N ARG A 53 -29.30 -2.74 1.77
CA ARG A 53 -28.19 -1.88 2.22
C ARG A 53 -27.71 -2.19 3.64
N GLU A 54 -28.63 -2.63 4.50
CA GLU A 54 -28.33 -3.03 5.88
C GLU A 54 -27.52 -4.33 5.93
N ARG A 55 -27.89 -5.33 5.12
CA ARG A 55 -27.15 -6.60 5.04
C ARG A 55 -25.76 -6.39 4.46
N GLU A 56 -25.62 -5.52 3.47
CA GLU A 56 -24.33 -5.14 2.92
C GLU A 56 -23.42 -4.54 4.01
N ARG A 57 -23.95 -3.60 4.81
CA ARG A 57 -23.19 -2.97 5.91
C ARG A 57 -22.75 -3.98 6.98
N GLN A 58 -23.62 -4.91 7.36
CA GLN A 58 -23.27 -5.98 8.32
C GLN A 58 -22.15 -6.87 7.78
N LEU A 59 -22.24 -7.27 6.51
CA LEU A 59 -21.23 -8.11 5.87
C LEU A 59 -19.89 -7.37 5.74
N VAL A 60 -19.90 -6.10 5.34
CA VAL A 60 -18.68 -5.27 5.32
C VAL A 60 -18.06 -5.13 6.71
N HIS A 61 -18.87 -4.87 7.74
CA HIS A 61 -18.37 -4.75 9.11
C HIS A 61 -17.75 -6.05 9.62
N LYS A 62 -18.34 -7.20 9.25
CA LYS A 62 -17.79 -8.52 9.55
C LYS A 62 -16.44 -8.71 8.86
N ILE A 63 -16.33 -8.39 7.57
CA ILE A 63 -15.05 -8.45 6.84
C ILE A 63 -14.01 -7.53 7.48
N ASP A 64 -14.40 -6.30 7.80
CA ASP A 64 -13.55 -5.31 8.44
C ASP A 64 -12.99 -5.84 9.77
N LEU A 65 -13.80 -6.52 10.59
CA LEU A 65 -13.37 -7.04 11.89
C LEU A 65 -12.32 -8.15 11.81
N TYR A 66 -12.37 -9.01 10.78
CA TYR A 66 -11.45 -10.15 10.65
C TYR A 66 -10.23 -9.84 9.76
N MET A 67 -10.39 -9.01 8.74
CA MET A 67 -9.33 -8.73 7.77
C MET A 67 -8.49 -7.51 8.17
N LEU A 68 -9.14 -6.39 8.50
CA LEU A 68 -8.41 -5.12 8.69
C LEU A 68 -7.44 -5.12 9.87
N PRO A 69 -7.77 -5.61 11.08
CA PRO A 69 -6.84 -5.54 12.21
C PRO A 69 -5.49 -6.18 11.90
N LEU A 70 -5.50 -7.34 11.24
CA LEU A 70 -4.27 -8.04 10.88
C LEU A 70 -3.50 -7.29 9.80
N MET A 71 -4.18 -6.77 8.78
CA MET A 71 -3.55 -5.97 7.73
C MET A 71 -2.94 -4.67 8.29
N CYS A 72 -3.66 -4.01 9.18
CA CYS A 72 -3.21 -2.82 9.91
C CYS A 72 -1.95 -3.12 10.74
N MET A 73 -1.92 -4.25 11.47
CA MET A 73 -0.74 -4.64 12.24
C MET A 73 0.47 -4.96 11.37
N VAL A 74 0.27 -5.54 10.18
CA VAL A 74 1.37 -5.81 9.24
C VAL A 74 2.00 -4.52 8.77
N TYR A 75 1.20 -3.53 8.36
CA TYR A 75 1.71 -2.22 7.98
C TYR A 75 2.36 -1.47 9.15
N CYS A 76 1.80 -1.60 10.36
CA CYS A 76 2.41 -1.09 11.58
C CYS A 76 3.85 -1.60 11.77
N PHE A 77 4.07 -2.92 11.71
CA PHE A 77 5.42 -3.48 11.85
C PHE A 77 6.32 -3.24 10.65
N GLN A 78 5.75 -3.15 9.45
CA GLN A 78 6.48 -2.81 8.23
C GLN A 78 7.10 -1.41 8.31
N PHE A 79 6.34 -0.44 8.78
CA PHE A 79 6.85 0.90 8.95
C PHE A 79 7.79 1.02 10.16
N MET A 80 7.52 0.28 11.23
CA MET A 80 8.41 0.19 12.40
C MET A 80 9.81 -0.31 12.02
N ASP A 81 9.90 -1.29 11.12
CA ASP A 81 11.19 -1.74 10.57
C ASP A 81 11.92 -0.61 9.82
N LYS A 82 11.25 0.05 8.86
CA LYS A 82 11.86 1.17 8.12
C LYS A 82 12.41 2.25 9.05
N LEU A 83 11.68 2.59 10.11
CA LEU A 83 12.08 3.56 11.12
C LEU A 83 13.15 3.04 12.10
N SER A 84 13.32 1.72 12.23
CA SER A 84 14.34 1.13 13.11
C SER A 84 15.74 1.62 12.76
N ASN A 85 16.02 1.94 11.48
CA ASN A 85 17.29 2.56 11.11
C ASN A 85 17.49 3.94 11.74
N SER A 86 16.44 4.76 11.63
CA SER A 86 16.43 6.12 12.16
C SER A 86 16.59 6.10 13.67
N PHE A 87 15.86 5.24 14.39
CA PHE A 87 16.04 5.09 15.84
C PHE A 87 17.44 4.59 16.20
N ALA A 88 17.93 3.55 15.52
CA ALA A 88 19.26 2.97 15.75
C ALA A 88 20.39 3.99 15.53
N SER A 89 20.22 4.92 14.58
CA SER A 89 21.23 5.93 14.24
C SER A 89 21.64 6.83 15.39
N ILE A 90 20.73 7.11 16.32
CA ILE A 90 20.96 7.94 17.51
C ILE A 90 21.23 7.09 18.78
N LEU A 91 21.25 5.76 18.63
CA LEU A 91 21.51 4.78 19.69
C LEU A 91 22.86 4.06 19.53
N GLY A 92 23.78 4.62 18.72
CA GLY A 92 25.16 4.13 18.59
C GLY A 92 25.45 3.31 17.32
N LEU A 93 24.47 3.03 16.46
CA LEU A 93 24.65 2.22 15.23
C LEU A 93 25.82 2.71 14.36
N ARG A 94 25.90 4.02 14.12
CA ARG A 94 26.91 4.63 13.24
C ARG A 94 28.33 4.45 13.80
N THR A 95 28.46 4.55 15.12
CA THR A 95 29.73 4.42 15.83
C THR A 95 30.19 2.96 15.88
N ASP A 96 29.28 2.05 16.26
CA ASP A 96 29.58 0.62 16.42
C ASP A 96 29.93 -0.08 15.10
N LEU A 97 29.34 0.36 13.98
CA LEU A 97 29.63 -0.20 12.65
C LEU A 97 30.72 0.57 11.88
N HIS A 98 31.35 1.55 12.53
CA HIS A 98 32.38 2.42 11.95
C HIS A 98 31.96 3.06 10.62
N MET A 99 30.71 3.54 10.53
CA MET A 99 30.18 4.10 9.29
C MET A 99 30.81 5.46 8.98
N VAL A 100 31.44 5.57 7.80
CA VAL A 100 32.09 6.79 7.32
C VAL A 100 31.41 7.32 6.06
N GLY A 101 31.34 8.65 5.94
CA GLY A 101 30.79 9.30 4.76
C GLY A 101 29.33 8.90 4.50
N GLN A 102 29.07 8.36 3.32
CA GLN A 102 27.71 8.04 2.84
C GLN A 102 27.22 6.64 3.20
N GLU A 103 27.97 5.85 3.99
CA GLU A 103 27.58 4.49 4.33
C GLU A 103 26.23 4.41 5.05
N TYR A 104 25.92 5.36 5.94
CA TYR A 104 24.60 5.44 6.58
C TYR A 104 23.48 5.86 5.60
N SER A 105 23.79 6.72 4.62
CA SER A 105 22.81 7.05 3.56
C SER A 105 22.47 5.80 2.74
N TRP A 106 23.48 4.97 2.45
CA TRP A 106 23.33 3.71 1.74
C TRP A 106 22.48 2.68 2.47
N THR A 107 22.33 2.72 3.80
CA THR A 107 21.45 1.74 4.49
C THR A 107 19.98 1.91 4.12
N GLY A 108 19.55 3.16 3.86
CA GLY A 108 18.23 3.44 3.30
C GLY A 108 18.17 3.09 1.81
N SER A 109 19.15 3.56 1.02
CA SER A 109 19.16 3.33 -0.43
C SER A 109 19.26 1.85 -0.83
N ALA A 110 20.07 1.05 -0.13
CA ALA A 110 20.27 -0.37 -0.40
C ALA A 110 19.02 -1.22 -0.14
N PHE A 111 18.19 -0.81 0.82
CA PHE A 111 16.89 -1.41 1.08
C PHE A 111 15.97 -1.24 -0.13
N TYR A 112 15.81 -0.01 -0.64
CA TYR A 112 14.93 0.24 -1.80
C TYR A 112 15.50 -0.31 -3.11
N LEU A 113 16.81 -0.51 -3.21
CA LEU A 113 17.42 -1.23 -4.33
C LEU A 113 17.03 -2.71 -4.33
N GLY A 114 17.09 -3.38 -3.17
CA GLY A 114 16.61 -4.75 -3.03
C GLY A 114 15.12 -4.88 -3.33
N TYR A 115 14.32 -3.94 -2.82
CA TYR A 115 12.89 -3.84 -3.09
C TYR A 115 12.61 -3.77 -4.60
N MET A 116 13.27 -2.84 -5.31
CA MET A 116 13.06 -2.63 -6.74
C MET A 116 13.36 -3.88 -7.59
N VAL A 117 14.45 -4.58 -7.30
CA VAL A 117 14.86 -5.76 -8.06
C VAL A 117 13.92 -6.94 -7.80
N PHE A 118 13.47 -7.10 -6.57
CA PHE A 118 12.65 -8.25 -6.17
C PHE A 118 11.14 -8.03 -6.34
N GLU A 119 10.70 -6.80 -6.59
CA GLU A 119 9.30 -6.45 -6.84
C GLU A 119 8.65 -7.31 -7.94
N LEU A 120 9.33 -7.43 -9.08
CA LEU A 120 8.84 -8.21 -10.22
C LEU A 120 8.77 -9.72 -9.90
N PRO A 121 9.85 -10.37 -9.41
CA PRO A 121 9.79 -11.75 -8.93
C PRO A 121 8.72 -12.00 -7.86
N ALA A 122 8.61 -11.11 -6.87
CA ALA A 122 7.64 -11.22 -5.79
C ALA A 122 6.20 -11.16 -6.32
N SER A 123 5.91 -10.19 -7.20
CA SER A 123 4.61 -10.07 -7.85
C SER A 123 4.25 -11.32 -8.66
N MET A 124 5.22 -11.89 -9.41
CA MET A 124 5.01 -13.15 -10.14
C MET A 124 4.74 -14.35 -9.21
N LEU A 125 5.41 -14.42 -8.07
CA LEU A 125 5.17 -15.45 -7.06
C LEU A 125 3.76 -15.35 -6.46
N LEU A 126 3.30 -14.14 -6.15
CA LEU A 126 1.95 -13.89 -5.64
C LEU A 126 0.84 -14.27 -6.64
N HIS A 127 1.13 -14.20 -7.94
CA HIS A 127 0.20 -14.68 -8.98
C HIS A 127 0.14 -16.21 -9.09
N ARG A 128 1.22 -16.91 -8.71
CA ARG A 128 1.33 -18.37 -8.87
C ARG A 128 0.92 -19.14 -7.62
N PHE A 129 1.11 -18.55 -6.45
CA PHE A 129 0.87 -19.20 -5.16
C PHE A 129 -0.27 -18.52 -4.39
N PRO A 130 -0.88 -19.20 -3.40
CA PRO A 130 -1.89 -18.59 -2.56
C PRO A 130 -1.34 -17.33 -1.87
N VAL A 131 -2.04 -16.20 -2.06
CA VAL A 131 -1.54 -14.86 -1.73
C VAL A 131 -1.26 -14.73 -0.24
N ALA A 132 -2.18 -15.15 0.62
CA ALA A 132 -2.05 -14.98 2.07
C ALA A 132 -0.90 -15.84 2.62
N LYS A 133 -0.79 -17.09 2.16
CA LYS A 133 0.30 -18.00 2.58
C LYS A 133 1.68 -17.53 2.11
N THR A 134 1.75 -17.02 0.89
CA THR A 134 2.99 -16.47 0.34
C THR A 134 3.42 -15.27 1.16
N VAL A 135 2.55 -14.28 1.35
CA VAL A 135 2.85 -13.09 2.16
C VAL A 135 3.23 -13.43 3.59
N GLY A 136 2.50 -14.33 4.26
CA GLY A 136 2.86 -14.74 5.62
C GLY A 136 4.24 -15.40 5.71
N THR A 137 4.63 -16.19 4.71
CA THR A 137 5.98 -16.78 4.64
C THR A 137 7.05 -15.70 4.45
N PHE A 138 6.80 -14.75 3.55
CA PHE A 138 7.69 -13.61 3.34
C PHE A 138 7.85 -12.79 4.62
N ILE A 139 6.76 -12.55 5.38
CA ILE A 139 6.81 -11.81 6.66
C ILE A 139 7.64 -12.54 7.71
N ILE A 140 7.55 -13.88 7.79
CA ILE A 140 8.37 -14.66 8.73
C ILE A 140 9.86 -14.54 8.37
N VAL A 141 10.22 -14.76 7.11
CA VAL A 141 11.62 -14.68 6.66
C VAL A 141 12.15 -13.25 6.84
N TRP A 142 11.32 -12.24 6.52
CA TRP A 142 11.59 -10.84 6.75
C TRP A 142 11.89 -10.55 8.23
N GLY A 143 11.04 -11.00 9.16
CA GLY A 143 11.27 -10.81 10.59
C GLY A 143 12.54 -11.50 11.12
N VAL A 144 12.90 -12.67 10.57
CA VAL A 144 14.17 -13.35 10.90
C VAL A 144 15.36 -12.53 10.41
N VAL A 145 15.35 -12.09 9.15
CA VAL A 145 16.41 -11.23 8.59
C VAL A 145 16.53 -9.93 9.38
N LEU A 146 15.40 -9.38 9.83
CA LEU A 146 15.38 -8.19 10.66
C LEU A 146 16.09 -8.42 12.01
N ALA A 147 15.79 -9.51 12.72
CA ALA A 147 16.50 -9.86 13.95
C ALA A 147 18.01 -10.08 13.73
N LEU A 148 18.40 -10.63 12.57
CA LEU A 148 19.80 -10.82 12.20
C LEU A 148 20.57 -9.49 12.02
N HIS A 149 19.91 -8.33 11.89
CA HIS A 149 20.60 -7.04 11.81
C HIS A 149 21.39 -6.66 13.08
N ALA A 150 21.19 -7.36 14.19
CA ALA A 150 22.00 -7.21 15.40
C ALA A 150 23.40 -7.86 15.31
N THR A 151 23.63 -8.72 14.31
CA THR A 151 24.84 -9.54 14.18
C THR A 151 26.03 -8.85 13.49
N PRO A 152 25.88 -7.99 12.47
CA PRO A 152 27.02 -7.39 11.79
C PRO A 152 27.84 -6.50 12.72
N ASN A 153 29.14 -6.49 12.50
CA ASN A 153 30.10 -5.60 13.15
C ASN A 153 30.75 -4.61 12.15
N ASN A 154 30.23 -4.54 10.92
CA ASN A 154 30.69 -3.63 9.88
C ASN A 154 29.52 -3.11 9.04
N ALA A 155 29.74 -1.98 8.35
CA ALA A 155 28.75 -1.38 7.47
C ALA A 155 28.33 -2.32 6.32
N ALA A 156 29.27 -3.05 5.71
CA ALA A 156 29.00 -3.92 4.57
C ALA A 156 28.01 -5.06 4.88
N GLY A 157 28.20 -5.75 6.02
CA GLY A 157 27.29 -6.82 6.44
C GLY A 157 25.90 -6.28 6.77
N PHE A 158 25.83 -5.08 7.37
CA PHE A 158 24.55 -4.41 7.62
C PHE A 158 23.84 -4.01 6.31
N LEU A 159 24.58 -3.48 5.32
CA LEU A 159 24.05 -3.15 4.00
C LEU A 159 23.53 -4.38 3.25
N ALA A 160 24.23 -5.52 3.33
CA ALA A 160 23.78 -6.76 2.71
C ALA A 160 22.44 -7.24 3.30
N LEU A 161 22.32 -7.25 4.63
CA LEU A 161 21.06 -7.59 5.30
C LEU A 161 19.94 -6.62 4.92
N ARG A 162 20.24 -5.33 4.79
CA ARG A 162 19.29 -4.30 4.33
C ARG A 162 18.76 -4.55 2.92
N THR A 163 19.62 -4.95 2.00
CA THR A 163 19.18 -5.29 0.64
C THR A 163 18.28 -6.53 0.62
N ILE A 164 18.63 -7.56 1.39
CA ILE A 164 17.80 -8.78 1.51
C ILE A 164 16.45 -8.44 2.14
N LEU A 165 16.44 -7.59 3.17
CA LEU A 165 15.24 -7.11 3.83
C LEU A 165 14.29 -6.42 2.84
N GLY A 166 14.82 -5.50 2.03
CA GLY A 166 14.04 -4.80 1.01
C GLY A 166 13.45 -5.74 -0.04
N ALA A 167 14.19 -6.79 -0.43
CA ALA A 167 13.71 -7.80 -1.35
C ALA A 167 12.51 -8.60 -0.77
N LEU A 168 12.50 -8.88 0.52
CA LEU A 168 11.41 -9.62 1.16
C LEU A 168 10.17 -8.73 1.38
N GLU A 169 10.38 -7.46 1.71
CA GLU A 169 9.28 -6.52 2.00
C GLU A 169 8.48 -6.10 0.76
N SER A 170 9.05 -6.24 -0.45
CA SER A 170 8.43 -5.81 -1.71
C SER A 170 7.06 -6.45 -1.98
N SER A 171 6.87 -7.69 -1.53
CA SER A 171 5.64 -8.45 -1.75
C SER A 171 4.40 -7.92 -1.02
N VAL A 172 4.57 -7.21 0.11
CA VAL A 172 3.47 -6.93 1.05
C VAL A 172 2.46 -5.93 0.47
N THR A 173 2.96 -4.83 -0.09
CA THR A 173 2.12 -3.75 -0.65
C THR A 173 1.24 -4.18 -1.82
N PRO A 174 1.79 -4.82 -2.89
CA PRO A 174 0.96 -5.29 -3.99
C PRO A 174 -0.02 -6.39 -3.53
N ALA A 175 0.40 -7.29 -2.63
CA ALA A 175 -0.49 -8.33 -2.13
C ALA A 175 -1.68 -7.77 -1.35
N PHE A 176 -1.46 -6.78 -0.47
CA PHE A 176 -2.55 -6.19 0.31
C PHE A 176 -3.48 -5.32 -0.54
N THR A 177 -2.94 -4.67 -1.56
CA THR A 177 -3.74 -3.95 -2.55
C THR A 177 -4.65 -4.93 -3.31
N PHE A 178 -4.09 -6.07 -3.72
CA PHE A 178 -4.82 -7.15 -4.37
C PHE A 178 -5.91 -7.73 -3.46
N ILE A 179 -5.57 -8.10 -2.22
CA ILE A 179 -6.53 -8.59 -1.22
C ILE A 179 -7.62 -7.53 -1.02
N THR A 180 -7.30 -6.25 -0.82
CA THR A 180 -8.33 -5.22 -0.64
C THR A 180 -9.29 -5.17 -1.84
N SER A 181 -8.79 -5.27 -3.07
CA SER A 181 -9.63 -5.28 -4.28
C SER A 181 -10.53 -6.51 -4.41
N GLN A 182 -10.19 -7.63 -3.75
CA GLN A 182 -10.96 -8.87 -3.75
C GLN A 182 -12.05 -8.92 -2.68
N TRP A 183 -12.06 -8.00 -1.72
CA TRP A 183 -12.99 -8.01 -0.59
C TRP A 183 -13.90 -6.78 -0.55
N TYR A 184 -13.47 -5.68 -1.16
CA TYR A 184 -14.14 -4.38 -1.11
C TYR A 184 -14.51 -3.84 -2.49
N THR A 185 -15.57 -3.04 -2.54
CA THR A 185 -15.96 -2.31 -3.75
C THR A 185 -15.04 -1.10 -3.99
N ILE A 186 -15.05 -0.55 -5.21
CA ILE A 186 -14.21 0.62 -5.58
C ILE A 186 -14.43 1.81 -4.61
N ASP A 187 -15.68 2.12 -4.29
CA ASP A 187 -16.03 3.21 -3.38
C ASP A 187 -15.54 2.97 -1.94
N GLN A 188 -15.45 1.70 -1.56
CA GLN A 188 -15.02 1.29 -0.24
C GLN A 188 -13.49 1.24 -0.11
N THR A 189 -12.80 0.97 -1.21
CA THR A 189 -11.36 0.68 -1.26
C THR A 189 -10.52 1.83 -0.72
N PHE A 190 -10.81 3.08 -1.08
CA PHE A 190 -10.00 4.24 -0.66
C PHE A 190 -9.90 4.39 0.87
N LEU A 191 -11.02 4.30 1.57
CA LEU A 191 -11.05 4.42 3.03
C LEU A 191 -10.28 3.28 3.70
N ARG A 192 -10.45 2.03 3.23
CA ARG A 192 -9.78 0.86 3.83
C ARG A 192 -8.27 0.90 3.61
N ILE A 193 -7.84 1.26 2.40
CA ILE A 193 -6.42 1.48 2.11
C ILE A 193 -5.85 2.54 3.03
N THR A 194 -6.56 3.64 3.24
CA THR A 194 -6.08 4.70 4.14
C THR A 194 -6.02 4.23 5.58
N ILE A 195 -6.98 3.45 6.07
CA ILE A 195 -6.99 2.93 7.44
C ILE A 195 -5.77 2.04 7.69
N TRP A 196 -5.54 1.01 6.88
CA TRP A 196 -4.39 0.14 7.13
C TRP A 196 -3.06 0.85 6.88
N PHE A 197 -2.99 1.82 5.96
CA PHE A 197 -1.78 2.61 5.74
C PHE A 197 -1.50 3.54 6.93
N ALA A 198 -2.53 4.14 7.53
CA ALA A 198 -2.40 5.04 8.69
C ALA A 198 -1.80 4.35 9.93
N PHE A 199 -1.89 3.01 10.01
CA PHE A 199 -1.25 2.24 11.07
C PHE A 199 0.29 2.26 11.01
N ASN A 200 0.89 2.78 9.94
CA ASN A 200 2.30 3.21 9.94
C ASN A 200 2.57 4.15 11.12
N GLY A 201 1.64 5.06 11.41
CA GLY A 201 1.72 5.97 12.55
C GLY A 201 1.76 5.24 13.89
N LEU A 202 1.00 4.15 14.04
CA LEU A 202 1.07 3.29 15.22
C LEU A 202 2.43 2.59 15.30
N GLY A 203 2.98 2.15 14.17
CA GLY A 203 4.33 1.59 14.08
C GLY A 203 5.40 2.57 14.54
N ASN A 204 5.27 3.84 14.17
CA ASN A 204 6.16 4.90 14.64
C ASN A 204 6.02 5.12 16.17
N ILE A 205 4.80 5.13 16.71
CA ILE A 205 4.58 5.26 18.17
C ILE A 205 5.22 4.09 18.92
N ILE A 206 4.91 2.85 18.55
CA ILE A 206 5.42 1.66 19.23
C ILE A 206 6.94 1.56 19.09
N GLY A 207 7.47 1.79 17.89
CA GLY A 207 8.89 1.75 17.61
C GLY A 207 9.67 2.81 18.38
N SER A 208 9.18 4.04 18.41
CA SER A 208 9.83 5.15 19.12
C SER A 208 9.76 4.99 20.65
N LEU A 209 8.66 4.48 21.19
CA LEU A 209 8.55 4.13 22.62
C LEU A 209 9.47 2.96 23.00
N THR A 210 9.58 1.95 22.14
CA THR A 210 10.50 0.82 22.34
C THR A 210 11.95 1.31 22.37
N ALA A 211 12.34 2.12 21.38
CA ALA A 211 13.65 2.74 21.33
C ALA A 211 13.92 3.66 22.53
N TYR A 212 12.91 4.42 22.98
CA TYR A 212 13.02 5.26 24.18
C TYR A 212 13.28 4.42 25.44
N GLY A 213 12.53 3.34 25.63
CA GLY A 213 12.73 2.42 26.76
C GLY A 213 14.14 1.83 26.77
N LEU A 214 14.68 1.48 25.60
CA LEU A 214 16.05 0.99 25.44
C LEU A 214 17.11 2.08 25.69
N ALA A 215 16.84 3.32 25.30
CA ALA A 215 17.73 4.46 25.53
C ALA A 215 17.89 4.77 27.03
N VAL A 216 16.77 4.78 27.77
CA VAL A 216 16.75 5.07 29.22
C VAL A 216 17.46 3.98 30.03
N HIS A 217 17.37 2.73 29.61
CA HIS A 217 18.00 1.59 30.30
C HIS A 217 19.32 1.17 29.66
N SER A 218 19.96 2.05 28.88
CA SER A 218 21.18 1.71 28.13
C SER A 218 22.31 1.14 29.00
N ASP A 219 22.45 1.63 30.23
CA ASP A 219 23.49 1.17 31.18
C ASP A 219 23.24 -0.23 31.76
N SER A 220 22.01 -0.76 31.71
CA SER A 220 21.66 -2.09 32.25
C SER A 220 21.57 -3.19 31.17
N LEU A 221 21.76 -2.83 29.90
CA LEU A 221 21.65 -3.76 28.78
C LEU A 221 22.97 -4.47 28.49
N SER A 222 22.88 -5.77 28.17
CA SER A 222 24.06 -6.58 27.82
C SER A 222 24.60 -6.34 26.41
N LEU A 223 23.78 -5.78 25.52
CA LEU A 223 24.13 -5.44 24.14
C LEU A 223 23.86 -3.95 23.90
N ALA A 224 24.47 -3.39 22.86
CA ALA A 224 24.20 -2.02 22.45
C ALA A 224 22.69 -1.80 22.20
N PRO A 225 22.09 -0.68 22.66
CA PRO A 225 20.64 -0.45 22.57
C PRO A 225 20.07 -0.58 21.16
N TRP A 226 20.81 -0.16 20.13
CA TRP A 226 20.37 -0.26 18.73
C TRP A 226 20.16 -1.71 18.27
N LYS A 227 20.91 -2.69 18.81
CA LYS A 227 20.75 -4.10 18.46
C LYS A 227 19.40 -4.64 18.93
N TYR A 228 18.95 -4.22 20.12
CA TYR A 228 17.64 -4.60 20.65
C TYR A 228 16.48 -4.05 19.83
N VAL A 229 16.61 -2.86 19.22
CA VAL A 229 15.58 -2.31 18.34
C VAL A 229 15.27 -3.29 17.20
N PHE A 230 16.31 -3.85 16.56
CA PHE A 230 16.15 -4.82 15.48
C PHE A 230 15.66 -6.19 15.96
N ILE A 231 16.16 -6.69 17.09
CA ILE A 231 15.74 -7.98 17.65
C ILE A 231 14.25 -7.96 18.05
N ILE A 232 13.82 -6.94 18.79
CA ILE A 232 12.43 -6.83 19.26
C ILE A 232 11.49 -6.70 18.07
N THR A 233 11.79 -5.79 17.13
CA THR A 233 11.00 -5.59 15.91
C THR A 233 10.93 -6.87 15.07
N GLY A 234 12.05 -7.57 14.92
CA GLY A 234 12.13 -8.85 14.20
C GLY A 234 11.26 -9.94 14.81
N ILE A 235 11.33 -10.14 16.13
CA ILE A 235 10.52 -11.15 16.84
C ILE A 235 9.02 -10.85 16.71
N LEU A 236 8.62 -9.59 16.89
CA LEU A 236 7.23 -9.16 16.72
C LEU A 236 6.74 -9.40 15.29
N THR A 237 7.60 -9.15 14.30
CA THR A 237 7.29 -9.38 12.88
C THR A 237 7.14 -10.87 12.58
N VAL A 238 7.99 -11.75 13.13
CA VAL A 238 7.84 -13.21 12.99
C VAL A 238 6.53 -13.69 13.60
N ALA A 239 6.20 -13.25 14.82
CA ALA A 239 4.94 -13.61 15.48
C ALA A 239 3.73 -13.18 14.65
N LEU A 240 3.79 -11.99 14.05
CA LEU A 240 2.74 -11.51 13.17
C LEU A 240 2.66 -12.30 11.85
N GLY A 241 3.79 -12.67 11.25
CA GLY A 241 3.82 -13.53 10.06
C GLY A 241 3.15 -14.88 10.31
N VAL A 242 3.37 -15.49 11.49
CA VAL A 242 2.67 -16.70 11.92
C VAL A 242 1.16 -16.46 12.07
N ALA A 243 0.77 -15.32 12.64
CA ALA A 243 -0.65 -14.94 12.75
C ALA A 243 -1.31 -14.74 11.37
N VAL A 244 -0.58 -14.16 10.40
CA VAL A 244 -1.03 -14.03 9.00
C VAL A 244 -1.26 -15.40 8.38
N LEU A 245 -0.32 -16.34 8.53
CA LEU A 245 -0.48 -17.70 8.00
C LEU A 245 -1.65 -18.45 8.62
N ALA A 246 -1.95 -18.21 9.91
CA ALA A 246 -3.01 -18.92 10.62
C ALA A 246 -4.41 -18.30 10.39
N HIS A 247 -4.50 -16.97 10.25
CA HIS A 247 -5.78 -16.26 10.30
C HIS A 247 -6.26 -15.74 8.94
N LEU A 248 -5.35 -15.32 8.05
CA LEU A 248 -5.70 -14.62 6.81
C LEU A 248 -6.15 -15.61 5.73
N PRO A 249 -7.40 -15.58 5.27
CA PRO A 249 -7.86 -16.44 4.18
C PRO A 249 -7.30 -16.00 2.81
N ASP A 250 -7.00 -16.97 1.95
CA ASP A 250 -6.46 -16.73 0.61
C ASP A 250 -7.48 -16.13 -0.38
N SER A 251 -8.77 -16.45 -0.21
CA SER A 251 -9.85 -15.90 -1.04
C SER A 251 -11.16 -15.76 -0.25
N PRO A 252 -12.12 -14.96 -0.74
CA PRO A 252 -13.48 -14.93 -0.17
C PRO A 252 -14.16 -16.30 -0.15
N ALA A 253 -13.84 -17.21 -1.09
CA ALA A 253 -14.41 -18.55 -1.14
C ALA A 253 -13.89 -19.45 0.00
N THR A 254 -12.61 -19.29 0.36
CA THR A 254 -11.96 -20.04 1.45
C THR A 254 -12.09 -19.37 2.82
N ALA A 255 -12.91 -18.32 2.93
CA ALA A 255 -13.07 -17.55 4.16
C ALA A 255 -13.77 -18.35 5.26
N TRP A 256 -13.03 -18.73 6.30
CA TRP A 256 -13.54 -19.57 7.40
C TRP A 256 -14.56 -18.87 8.30
N PHE A 257 -14.57 -17.53 8.34
CA PHE A 257 -15.49 -16.73 9.17
C PHE A 257 -16.80 -16.34 8.46
N LEU A 258 -16.91 -16.58 7.15
CA LEU A 258 -18.11 -16.26 6.36
C LEU A 258 -19.00 -17.49 6.20
N THR A 259 -20.32 -17.29 6.26
CA THR A 259 -21.30 -18.32 5.86
C THR A 259 -21.29 -18.47 4.34
N ASP A 260 -21.79 -19.59 3.82
CA ASP A 260 -21.78 -19.80 2.37
C ASP A 260 -22.58 -18.73 1.62
N GLU A 261 -23.72 -18.29 2.17
CA GLU A 261 -24.47 -17.12 1.69
C GLU A 261 -23.64 -15.82 1.68
N ASP A 262 -22.90 -15.55 2.76
CA ASP A 262 -22.03 -14.36 2.86
C ASP A 262 -20.93 -14.39 1.80
N LYS A 263 -20.35 -15.56 1.53
CA LYS A 263 -19.32 -15.73 0.49
C LYS A 263 -19.88 -15.39 -0.89
N MET A 264 -21.10 -15.82 -1.21
CA MET A 264 -21.73 -15.49 -2.50
C MET A 264 -21.97 -13.98 -2.64
N LEU A 265 -22.41 -13.33 -1.56
CA LEU A 265 -22.63 -11.88 -1.53
C LEU A 265 -21.35 -11.07 -1.77
N VAL A 266 -20.20 -11.56 -1.28
CA VAL A 266 -18.89 -10.94 -1.56
C VAL A 266 -18.49 -11.15 -3.02
N VAL A 267 -18.71 -12.32 -3.58
CA VAL A 267 -18.43 -12.58 -5.00
C VAL A 267 -19.29 -11.70 -5.89
N HIS A 268 -20.60 -11.63 -5.62
CA HIS A 268 -21.55 -10.85 -6.41
C HIS A 268 -21.27 -9.34 -6.36
N ARG A 269 -20.92 -8.79 -5.18
CA ARG A 269 -20.59 -7.35 -5.08
C ARG A 269 -19.34 -7.00 -5.91
N ASN A 270 -18.34 -7.88 -5.91
CA ASN A 270 -17.05 -7.60 -6.54
C ASN A 270 -17.12 -7.75 -8.06
N ARG A 271 -18.10 -8.47 -8.60
CA ARG A 271 -18.41 -8.43 -10.05
C ARG A 271 -18.69 -7.00 -10.54
N LYS A 272 -19.39 -6.19 -9.75
CA LYS A 272 -19.67 -4.77 -10.07
C LYS A 272 -18.41 -3.90 -10.21
N ASN A 273 -17.26 -4.36 -9.74
CA ASN A 273 -16.01 -3.61 -9.89
C ASN A 273 -15.49 -3.62 -11.34
N HIS A 274 -16.06 -4.43 -12.25
CA HIS A 274 -15.62 -4.59 -13.65
C HIS A 274 -14.11 -4.84 -13.82
N GLN A 275 -13.45 -5.31 -12.76
CA GLN A 275 -12.07 -5.75 -12.81
C GLN A 275 -12.15 -7.17 -13.35
N GLY A 276 -11.99 -7.31 -14.67
CA GLY A 276 -12.08 -8.60 -15.34
C GLY A 276 -11.33 -9.68 -14.59
N PHE A 277 -11.88 -10.90 -14.58
CA PHE A 277 -11.19 -12.07 -14.04
C PHE A 277 -9.86 -12.18 -14.78
N GLY A 278 -8.77 -11.86 -14.07
CA GLY A 278 -7.50 -11.51 -14.67
C GLY A 278 -7.09 -12.51 -15.74
N ASN A 279 -6.97 -12.04 -16.99
CA ASN A 279 -6.49 -12.89 -18.05
C ASN A 279 -5.02 -13.23 -17.78
N LYS A 280 -4.70 -14.53 -17.63
CA LYS A 280 -3.33 -15.00 -17.34
C LYS A 280 -2.36 -14.72 -18.50
N HIS A 281 -2.86 -14.34 -19.68
CA HIS A 281 -2.04 -14.07 -20.86
C HIS A 281 -1.65 -12.59 -20.99
N LEU A 282 -0.34 -12.37 -21.08
CA LEU A 282 0.28 -11.07 -21.29
C LEU A 282 -0.05 -10.52 -22.70
N LYS A 283 -0.86 -9.47 -22.78
CA LYS A 283 -1.23 -8.81 -24.04
C LYS A 283 -0.22 -7.70 -24.38
N LYS A 284 0.62 -7.90 -25.39
CA LYS A 284 1.62 -6.91 -25.84
C LYS A 284 1.02 -5.54 -26.18
N SER A 285 -0.20 -5.51 -26.75
CA SER A 285 -0.89 -4.24 -27.06
C SER A 285 -1.15 -3.41 -25.81
N GLN A 286 -1.57 -4.04 -24.70
CA GLN A 286 -1.81 -3.37 -23.42
C GLN A 286 -0.51 -2.89 -22.76
N VAL A 287 0.61 -3.60 -22.95
CA VAL A 287 1.93 -3.14 -22.49
C VAL A 287 2.36 -1.88 -23.24
N ILE A 288 2.23 -1.87 -24.56
CA ILE A 288 2.57 -0.70 -25.39
C ILE A 288 1.67 0.48 -25.02
N GLU A 289 0.38 0.24 -24.82
CA GLU A 289 -0.54 1.28 -24.33
C GLU A 289 -0.10 1.83 -22.97
N ALA A 290 0.23 0.97 -21.99
CA ALA A 290 0.71 1.41 -20.69
C ALA A 290 1.96 2.31 -20.78
N LEU A 291 2.91 1.98 -21.66
CA LEU A 291 4.15 2.72 -21.85
C LEU A 291 3.99 4.03 -22.63
N THR A 292 2.99 4.10 -23.51
CA THR A 292 2.71 5.30 -24.34
C THR A 292 1.69 6.24 -23.69
N ASP A 293 0.93 5.78 -22.70
CA ASP A 293 -0.04 6.59 -21.99
C ASP A 293 0.63 7.64 -21.10
N TYR A 294 0.39 8.92 -21.40
CA TYR A 294 0.94 10.03 -20.64
C TYR A 294 0.48 10.00 -19.17
N LYS A 295 -0.70 9.43 -18.87
CA LYS A 295 -1.23 9.34 -17.50
C LYS A 295 -0.37 8.43 -16.64
N THR A 296 0.16 7.34 -17.20
CA THR A 296 1.12 6.45 -16.52
C THR A 296 2.35 7.23 -16.04
N TRP A 297 2.89 8.11 -16.89
CA TRP A 297 4.06 8.89 -16.58
C TRP A 297 3.78 10.04 -15.60
N LEU A 298 2.57 10.61 -15.62
CA LEU A 298 2.12 11.55 -14.58
C LEU A 298 2.07 10.88 -13.20
N LEU A 299 1.50 9.66 -13.13
CA LEU A 299 1.44 8.86 -11.90
C LEU A 299 2.85 8.50 -11.41
N PHE A 300 3.73 8.06 -12.33
CA PHE A 300 5.14 7.79 -12.04
C PHE A 300 5.85 9.01 -11.45
N ALA A 301 5.72 10.18 -12.10
CA ALA A 301 6.36 11.41 -11.67
C ALA A 301 5.85 11.85 -10.28
N PHE A 302 4.54 11.78 -10.04
CA PHE A 302 3.95 12.07 -8.74
C PHE A 302 4.55 11.17 -7.63
N VAL A 303 4.58 9.86 -7.87
CA VAL A 303 5.08 8.89 -6.88
C VAL A 303 6.58 9.07 -6.65
N LEU A 304 7.38 9.27 -7.70
CA LEU A 304 8.81 9.52 -7.58
C LEU A 304 9.09 10.77 -6.73
N LEU A 305 8.42 11.89 -7.04
CA LEU A 305 8.63 13.15 -6.34
C LEU A 305 8.22 13.07 -4.87
N GLY A 306 7.11 12.41 -4.56
CA GLY A 306 6.64 12.27 -3.17
C GLY A 306 7.49 11.37 -2.29
N ASN A 307 8.17 10.40 -2.89
CA ASN A 307 8.98 9.46 -2.16
C ASN A 307 10.40 9.98 -1.87
N VAL A 308 10.84 11.07 -2.51
CA VAL A 308 12.09 11.75 -2.13
C VAL A 308 12.01 12.33 -0.71
N PRO A 309 10.98 13.13 -0.35
CA PRO A 309 10.73 13.51 1.04
C PRO A 309 10.59 12.33 1.99
N ASN A 310 9.82 11.31 1.60
CA ASN A 310 9.56 10.15 2.44
C ASN A 310 10.86 9.41 2.81
N GLY A 311 11.66 9.00 1.81
CA GLY A 311 12.89 8.24 2.06
C GLY A 311 13.92 9.01 2.88
N GLY A 312 14.00 10.33 2.68
CA GLY A 312 14.86 11.21 3.46
C GLY A 312 14.45 11.30 4.93
N ILE A 313 13.17 11.63 5.18
CA ILE A 313 12.65 11.82 6.55
C ILE A 313 12.60 10.49 7.31
N THR A 314 12.20 9.40 6.67
CA THR A 314 12.13 8.07 7.30
C THR A 314 13.50 7.59 7.76
N ASN A 315 14.56 7.82 6.96
CA ASN A 315 15.91 7.34 7.28
C ASN A 315 16.69 8.31 8.20
N PHE A 316 16.56 9.62 8.01
CA PHE A 316 17.32 10.63 8.74
C PHE A 316 16.52 11.37 9.83
N GLY A 317 15.24 11.02 10.06
CA GLY A 317 14.35 11.75 10.96
C GLY A 317 14.92 11.98 12.37
N SER A 318 15.44 10.92 13.00
CA SER A 318 16.07 11.02 14.33
C SER A 318 17.35 11.86 14.31
N ILE A 319 18.13 11.79 13.24
CA ILE A 319 19.33 12.61 13.03
C ILE A 319 18.94 14.09 12.88
N VAL A 320 17.90 14.39 12.10
CA VAL A 320 17.41 15.76 11.91
C VAL A 320 16.91 16.35 13.24
N LEU A 321 16.16 15.58 14.03
CA LEU A 321 15.66 16.03 15.33
C LEU A 321 16.80 16.24 16.36
N THR A 322 17.82 15.39 16.37
CA THR A 322 18.97 15.52 17.28
C THR A 322 19.99 16.56 16.80
N GLU A 323 20.60 16.35 15.63
CA GLU A 323 21.71 17.17 15.12
C GLU A 323 21.27 18.56 14.62
N GLN A 324 20.07 18.72 14.05
CA GLN A 324 19.62 20.03 13.52
C GLN A 324 18.73 20.84 14.46
N LEU A 325 17.91 20.16 15.26
CA LEU A 325 16.98 20.80 16.18
C LEU A 325 17.51 20.81 17.61
N GLY A 326 18.59 20.08 17.90
CA GLY A 326 19.22 20.07 19.22
C GLY A 326 18.32 19.47 20.31
N TYR A 327 17.49 18.47 19.97
CA TYR A 327 16.78 17.67 20.96
C TYR A 327 17.69 16.57 21.49
N THR A 328 17.50 16.18 22.76
CA THR A 328 18.21 15.02 23.32
C THR A 328 17.70 13.73 22.68
N VAL A 329 18.46 12.64 22.75
CA VAL A 329 18.05 11.31 22.25
C VAL A 329 16.67 10.92 22.80
N ASN A 330 16.50 11.06 24.12
CA ASN A 330 15.25 10.75 24.82
C ASN A 330 14.08 11.63 24.35
N GLN A 331 14.31 12.94 24.18
CA GLN A 331 13.30 13.86 23.66
C GLN A 331 12.91 13.52 22.22
N THR A 332 13.90 13.25 21.36
CA THR A 332 13.69 12.89 19.95
C THR A 332 12.82 11.65 19.81
N LEU A 333 13.09 10.61 20.61
CA LEU A 333 12.31 9.37 20.58
C LEU A 333 10.87 9.62 21.07
N LEU A 334 10.68 10.34 22.18
CA LEU A 334 9.33 10.70 22.64
C LEU A 334 8.58 11.58 21.63
N TYR A 335 9.24 12.55 21.01
CA TYR A 335 8.61 13.46 20.06
C TYR A 335 8.21 12.81 18.74
N GLN A 336 8.86 11.69 18.35
CA GLN A 336 8.41 10.91 17.21
C GLN A 336 7.07 10.21 17.43
N THR A 337 6.66 9.98 18.70
CA THR A 337 5.30 9.49 19.00
C THR A 337 4.24 10.49 18.54
N ILE A 338 4.52 11.79 18.62
CA ILE A 338 3.62 12.84 18.13
C ILE A 338 3.46 12.72 16.61
N SER A 339 4.56 12.48 15.90
CA SER A 339 4.53 12.30 14.44
C SER A 339 3.71 11.08 14.05
N GLY A 340 3.86 9.97 14.77
CA GLY A 340 3.05 8.78 14.58
C GLY A 340 1.57 8.98 14.90
N ALA A 341 1.24 9.76 15.93
CA ALA A 341 -0.15 10.11 16.25
C ALA A 341 -0.79 11.00 15.17
N VAL A 342 -0.02 11.95 14.62
CA VAL A 342 -0.45 12.80 13.51
C VAL A 342 -0.70 11.98 12.25
N GLU A 343 0.14 11.00 11.93
CA GLU A 343 -0.10 10.08 10.81
C GLU A 343 -1.37 9.25 11.03
N LEU A 344 -1.47 8.57 12.18
CA LEU A 344 -2.57 7.66 12.48
C LEU A 344 -3.92 8.37 12.48
N VAL A 345 -4.03 9.45 13.26
CA VAL A 345 -5.29 10.18 13.42
C VAL A 345 -5.54 11.06 12.19
N GLY A 346 -4.52 11.78 11.72
CA GLY A 346 -4.66 12.74 10.61
C GLY A 346 -5.05 12.07 9.30
N CYS A 347 -4.44 10.94 8.96
CA CYS A 347 -4.78 10.23 7.72
C CYS A 347 -6.21 9.69 7.74
N ILE A 348 -6.63 9.07 8.86
CA ILE A 348 -7.99 8.53 9.02
C ILE A 348 -9.03 9.65 9.02
N LEU A 349 -8.76 10.78 9.68
CA LEU A 349 -9.66 11.92 9.69
C LEU A 349 -9.87 12.47 8.27
N ILE A 350 -8.78 12.74 7.53
CA ILE A 350 -8.89 13.27 6.16
C ILE A 350 -9.62 12.29 5.24
N ALA A 351 -9.32 11.00 5.32
CA ALA A 351 -10.03 10.00 4.53
C ALA A 351 -11.51 9.88 4.93
N SER A 352 -11.85 10.00 6.20
CA SER A 352 -13.25 9.96 6.67
C SER A 352 -14.04 11.18 6.19
N LEU A 353 -13.39 12.34 6.03
CA LEU A 353 -14.03 13.52 5.46
C LEU A 353 -14.37 13.36 3.96
N SER A 354 -13.82 12.35 3.28
CA SER A 354 -14.20 12.05 1.89
C SER A 354 -15.67 11.69 1.68
N HIS A 355 -16.39 11.34 2.75
CA HIS A 355 -17.84 11.18 2.70
C HIS A 355 -18.61 12.47 2.42
N PHE A 356 -18.03 13.64 2.70
CA PHE A 356 -18.68 14.94 2.46
C PHE A 356 -18.52 15.46 1.04
N TYR A 357 -17.43 15.10 0.36
CA TYR A 357 -17.17 15.51 -1.02
C TYR A 357 -16.61 14.34 -1.82
N ASN A 358 -17.35 13.93 -2.84
CA ASN A 358 -17.11 12.71 -3.62
C ASN A 358 -15.98 12.89 -4.66
N SER A 359 -14.81 13.35 -4.21
CA SER A 359 -13.58 13.38 -5.00
C SER A 359 -12.37 13.12 -4.12
N ARG A 360 -11.77 11.93 -4.26
CA ARG A 360 -10.62 11.50 -3.46
C ARG A 360 -9.35 12.31 -3.78
N LEU A 361 -9.17 12.77 -5.01
CA LEU A 361 -8.04 13.60 -5.41
C LEU A 361 -8.07 14.97 -4.73
N VAL A 362 -9.24 15.55 -4.47
CA VAL A 362 -9.34 16.81 -3.71
C VAL A 362 -8.80 16.63 -2.29
N TRP A 363 -9.15 15.53 -1.62
CA TRP A 363 -8.61 15.21 -0.30
C TRP A 363 -7.11 14.93 -0.34
N GLY A 364 -6.63 14.29 -1.41
CA GLY A 364 -5.20 14.12 -1.67
C GLY A 364 -4.47 15.46 -1.84
N ILE A 365 -5.07 16.43 -2.55
CA ILE A 365 -4.52 17.79 -2.74
C ILE A 365 -4.47 18.52 -1.39
N ILE A 366 -5.54 18.45 -0.59
CA ILE A 366 -5.57 19.08 0.74
C ILE A 366 -4.46 18.50 1.64
N SER A 367 -4.36 17.18 1.71
CA SER A 367 -3.29 16.50 2.45
C SER A 367 -1.90 16.91 1.95
N GLN A 368 -1.69 16.97 0.64
CA GLN A 368 -0.42 17.37 0.05
C GLN A 368 -0.08 18.84 0.32
N CYS A 369 -1.08 19.74 0.35
CA CYS A 369 -0.87 21.13 0.75
C CYS A 369 -0.36 21.23 2.19
N ILE A 370 -0.97 20.48 3.11
CA ILE A 370 -0.53 20.41 4.52
C ILE A 370 0.89 19.85 4.60
N GLY A 371 1.17 18.75 3.88
CA GLY A 371 2.50 18.13 3.85
C GLY A 371 3.58 19.07 3.30
N SER A 372 3.32 19.72 2.16
CA SER A 372 4.24 20.68 1.54
C SER A 372 4.48 21.91 2.42
N ALA A 373 3.46 22.45 3.07
CA ALA A 373 3.63 23.49 4.06
C ALA A 373 4.53 23.01 5.22
N GLY A 374 4.32 21.78 5.69
CA GLY A 374 5.15 21.14 6.71
C GLY A 374 6.62 21.03 6.32
N VAL A 375 6.92 20.55 5.10
CA VAL A 375 8.29 20.46 4.57
C VAL A 375 8.94 21.84 4.48
N LEU A 376 8.21 22.87 4.02
CA LEU A 376 8.71 24.23 3.96
C LEU A 376 9.02 24.79 5.36
N MET A 377 8.14 24.55 6.33
CA MET A 377 8.38 24.93 7.74
C MET A 377 9.60 24.23 8.33
N LEU A 378 9.80 22.94 8.03
CA LEU A 378 10.97 22.16 8.47
C LEU A 378 12.28 22.71 7.87
N CYS A 379 12.26 23.05 6.58
CA CYS A 379 13.45 23.44 5.83
C CYS A 379 13.83 24.91 6.02
N LEU A 380 12.84 25.81 6.07
CA LEU A 380 13.02 27.26 6.04
C LEU A 380 12.67 27.96 7.37
N GLY A 381 12.03 27.26 8.32
CA GLY A 381 11.65 27.85 9.59
C GLY A 381 12.86 28.36 10.38
N SER A 382 12.75 29.57 10.92
CA SER A 382 13.77 30.17 11.80
C SER A 382 13.75 29.56 13.19
N GLU A 383 12.55 29.29 13.70
CA GLU A 383 12.32 28.80 15.06
C GLU A 383 12.31 27.27 15.15
N LYS A 384 12.91 26.73 16.22
CA LYS A 384 12.94 25.28 16.50
C LYS A 384 11.54 24.67 16.55
N HIS A 385 10.59 25.34 17.20
CA HIS A 385 9.21 24.88 17.32
C HIS A 385 8.46 24.88 15.98
N MET A 386 8.73 25.86 15.11
CA MET A 386 8.15 25.92 13.77
C MET A 386 8.64 24.75 12.91
N ARG A 387 9.94 24.46 12.95
CA ARG A 387 10.55 23.35 12.21
C ARG A 387 10.03 22.00 12.71
N PHE A 388 9.85 21.86 14.03
CA PHE A 388 9.25 20.66 14.62
C PHE A 388 7.77 20.50 14.23
N ALA A 389 6.97 21.57 14.26
CA ALA A 389 5.60 21.53 13.75
C ALA A 389 5.56 21.10 12.27
N GLY A 390 6.47 21.64 11.46
CA GLY A 390 6.61 21.26 10.05
C GLY A 390 6.95 19.78 9.84
N TYR A 391 7.87 19.23 10.65
CA TYR A 391 8.21 17.80 10.66
C TYR A 391 6.96 16.93 10.88
N ASN A 392 6.12 17.28 11.85
CA ASN A 392 4.91 16.52 12.18
C ASN A 392 3.82 16.67 11.10
N MET A 393 3.61 17.88 10.56
CA MET A 393 2.61 18.11 9.50
C MET A 393 2.87 17.28 8.24
N ASN A 394 4.15 16.98 7.94
CA ASN A 394 4.51 16.14 6.82
C ASN A 394 3.92 14.72 6.89
N PHE A 395 3.66 14.18 8.08
CA PHE A 395 3.13 12.83 8.28
C PHE A 395 1.65 12.67 7.87
N VAL A 396 1.00 13.75 7.44
CA VAL A 396 -0.34 13.71 6.83
C VAL A 396 -0.28 13.51 5.32
N SER A 397 0.87 13.75 4.68
CA SER A 397 1.08 13.60 3.24
C SER A 397 0.80 12.20 2.66
N PRO A 398 0.90 11.07 3.40
CA PRO A 398 0.65 9.76 2.80
C PRO A 398 -0.76 9.56 2.24
N VAL A 399 -1.75 10.34 2.69
CA VAL A 399 -3.10 10.31 2.09
C VAL A 399 -3.04 10.63 0.59
N SER A 400 -2.20 11.57 0.16
CA SER A 400 -2.05 11.91 -1.26
C SER A 400 -1.53 10.72 -2.08
N PHE A 401 -0.62 9.93 -1.51
CA PHE A 401 -0.11 8.70 -2.12
C PHE A 401 -1.19 7.63 -2.21
N VAL A 402 -1.95 7.41 -1.13
CA VAL A 402 -3.08 6.47 -1.10
C VAL A 402 -4.17 6.84 -2.12
N CYS A 403 -4.47 8.14 -2.29
CA CYS A 403 -5.40 8.60 -3.32
C CYS A 403 -4.95 8.17 -4.72
N VAL A 404 -3.65 8.32 -5.02
CA VAL A 404 -3.09 7.93 -6.31
C VAL A 404 -3.07 6.43 -6.50
N LEU A 405 -2.70 5.64 -5.50
CA LEU A 405 -2.81 4.16 -5.56
C LEU A 405 -4.26 3.72 -5.84
N SER A 406 -5.22 4.35 -5.17
CA SER A 406 -6.65 4.11 -5.42
C SER A 406 -7.04 4.49 -6.85
N CYS A 407 -6.48 5.58 -7.41
CA CYS A 407 -6.68 5.96 -8.80
C CYS A 407 -6.11 4.91 -9.75
N VAL A 408 -4.92 4.38 -9.52
CA VAL A 408 -4.37 3.29 -10.36
C VAL A 408 -5.29 2.07 -10.31
N ALA A 409 -5.78 1.72 -9.12
CA ALA A 409 -6.66 0.58 -8.92
C ALA A 409 -8.00 0.69 -9.66
N SER A 410 -8.59 1.88 -9.79
CA SER A 410 -9.89 2.06 -10.45
C SER A 410 -9.81 2.56 -11.89
N ASN A 411 -8.75 3.30 -12.24
CA ASN A 411 -8.68 4.03 -13.49
C ASN A 411 -7.86 3.37 -14.59
N VAL A 412 -7.10 2.32 -14.25
CA VAL A 412 -6.36 1.54 -15.24
C VAL A 412 -7.11 0.24 -15.47
N LEU A 413 -7.74 0.13 -16.64
CA LEU A 413 -8.40 -1.09 -17.09
C LEU A 413 -7.49 -1.89 -18.02
N GLY A 414 -7.81 -3.17 -18.18
CA GLY A 414 -6.99 -4.14 -18.87
C GLY A 414 -5.97 -4.78 -17.92
N THR A 415 -6.05 -6.11 -17.79
CA THR A 415 -5.26 -6.89 -16.83
C THR A 415 -3.75 -6.64 -17.00
N THR A 416 -3.27 -6.70 -18.24
CA THR A 416 -1.84 -6.49 -18.55
C THR A 416 -1.44 -5.02 -18.43
N LYS A 417 -2.31 -4.08 -18.83
CA LYS A 417 -2.05 -2.63 -18.69
C LYS A 417 -1.89 -2.27 -17.22
N LYS A 418 -2.83 -2.71 -16.38
CA LYS A 418 -2.85 -2.46 -14.93
C LYS A 418 -1.59 -2.99 -14.23
N TYR A 419 -1.20 -4.23 -14.54
CA TYR A 419 0.04 -4.80 -14.04
C TYR A 419 1.26 -3.95 -14.44
N THR A 420 1.35 -3.57 -15.72
CA THR A 420 2.46 -2.75 -16.25
C THR A 420 2.52 -1.38 -15.58
N VAL A 421 1.38 -0.70 -15.40
CA VAL A 421 1.32 0.60 -14.73
C VAL A 421 1.70 0.48 -13.25
N ASN A 422 1.23 -0.56 -12.55
CA ASN A 422 1.62 -0.81 -11.15
C ASN A 422 3.14 -0.97 -11.01
N VAL A 423 3.78 -1.76 -11.87
CA VAL A 423 5.24 -1.93 -11.87
C VAL A 423 5.95 -0.59 -12.09
N ILE A 424 5.53 0.20 -13.08
CA ILE A 424 6.13 1.52 -13.36
C ILE A 424 6.02 2.42 -12.13
N VAL A 425 4.83 2.50 -11.53
CA VAL A 425 4.58 3.32 -10.34
C VAL A 425 5.44 2.88 -9.15
N LEU A 426 5.60 1.58 -8.93
CA LEU A 426 6.43 1.03 -7.86
C LEU A 426 7.93 1.22 -8.09
N ILE A 427 8.39 1.22 -9.35
CA ILE A 427 9.76 1.66 -9.68
C ILE A 427 9.93 3.14 -9.26
N GLY A 428 8.95 3.99 -9.55
CA GLY A 428 8.94 5.39 -9.10
C GLY A 428 9.04 5.51 -7.58
N TYR A 429 8.30 4.68 -6.85
CA TYR A 429 8.34 4.60 -5.38
C TYR A 429 9.75 4.27 -4.86
N CYS A 430 10.38 3.24 -5.45
CA CYS A 430 11.72 2.81 -5.06
C CYS A 430 12.79 3.85 -5.40
N VAL A 431 12.77 4.40 -6.63
CA VAL A 431 13.72 5.42 -7.07
C VAL A 431 13.59 6.68 -6.22
N GLY A 432 12.37 7.11 -5.91
CA GLY A 432 12.11 8.27 -5.05
C GLY A 432 12.71 8.09 -3.66
N ASN A 433 12.42 6.97 -2.99
CA ASN A 433 12.95 6.71 -1.65
C ASN A 433 14.47 6.52 -1.62
N LEU A 434 15.02 5.82 -2.62
CA LEU A 434 16.46 5.66 -2.80
C LEU A 434 17.16 7.01 -2.95
N SER A 435 16.60 7.89 -3.79
CA SER A 435 17.11 9.25 -4.01
C SER A 435 16.95 10.12 -2.76
N GLY A 436 15.86 9.96 -2.02
CA GLY A 436 15.58 10.65 -0.76
C GLY A 436 16.65 10.42 0.31
N SER A 437 17.14 9.18 0.43
CA SER A 437 18.28 8.89 1.32
C SER A 437 19.59 9.45 0.77
N ALA A 438 19.81 9.39 -0.55
CA ALA A 438 21.05 9.80 -1.20
C ALA A 438 21.32 11.32 -1.18
N VAL A 439 20.27 12.16 -1.12
CA VAL A 439 20.42 13.63 -1.07
C VAL A 439 20.95 14.15 0.28
N PHE A 440 20.92 13.32 1.34
CA PHE A 440 21.58 13.61 2.60
C PHE A 440 23.08 13.34 2.47
N LYS A 441 23.83 14.40 2.21
CA LYS A 441 25.29 14.32 2.02
C LYS A 441 26.02 14.49 3.34
N ALA A 442 26.90 13.53 3.64
CA ALA A 442 27.82 13.62 4.78
C ALA A 442 28.72 14.88 4.75
N SER A 443 29.04 15.41 3.57
CA SER A 443 29.81 16.66 3.43
C SER A 443 29.05 17.90 3.89
N GLU A 444 27.74 17.82 4.08
CA GLU A 444 26.87 18.93 4.47
C GLU A 444 26.32 18.79 5.89
N THR A 445 26.79 17.79 6.65
CA THR A 445 26.42 17.60 8.05
C THR A 445 26.84 18.83 8.88
N PRO A 446 25.99 19.33 9.81
CA PRO A 446 24.64 18.86 10.15
C PRO A 446 23.52 19.55 9.35
N VAL A 447 23.82 20.56 8.53
CA VAL A 447 22.81 21.45 7.92
C VAL A 447 22.02 20.76 6.78
N TYR A 448 22.64 19.82 6.06
CA TYR A 448 22.08 19.07 4.93
C TYR A 448 21.37 19.99 3.91
N GLY A 449 22.09 20.99 3.38
CA GLY A 449 21.53 22.02 2.50
C GLY A 449 20.95 21.48 1.19
N THR A 450 21.61 20.49 0.57
CA THR A 450 21.09 19.78 -0.61
C THR A 450 19.78 19.08 -0.25
N ALA A 451 19.74 18.32 0.85
CA ALA A 451 18.54 17.61 1.27
C ALA A 451 17.36 18.58 1.44
N LYS A 452 17.51 19.65 2.24
CA LYS A 452 16.44 20.64 2.47
C LYS A 452 15.85 21.20 1.16
N LYS A 453 16.71 21.58 0.21
CA LYS A 453 16.27 22.07 -1.11
C LYS A 453 15.53 20.99 -1.89
N SER A 454 16.08 19.76 -1.92
CA SER A 454 15.45 18.63 -2.60
C SER A 454 14.08 18.29 -2.02
N LEU A 455 13.93 18.23 -0.68
CA LEU A 455 12.64 17.95 -0.05
C LEU A 455 11.61 19.03 -0.41
N ALA A 456 11.97 20.32 -0.29
CA ALA A 456 11.08 21.43 -0.59
C ALA A 456 10.62 21.46 -2.06
N VAL A 457 11.57 21.31 -2.99
CA VAL A 457 11.27 21.32 -4.44
C VAL A 457 10.43 20.10 -4.82
N CYS A 458 10.78 18.90 -4.35
CA CYS A 458 10.04 17.70 -4.68
C CYS A 458 8.61 17.74 -4.12
N SER A 459 8.42 18.23 -2.89
CA SER A 459 7.08 18.38 -2.29
C SER A 459 6.21 19.38 -3.05
N ALA A 460 6.79 20.50 -3.50
CA ALA A 460 6.07 21.49 -4.32
C ALA A 460 5.70 20.93 -5.69
N LEU A 461 6.64 20.27 -6.38
CA LEU A 461 6.38 19.63 -7.67
C LEU A 461 5.35 18.50 -7.55
N GLN A 462 5.37 17.73 -6.46
CA GLN A 462 4.38 16.68 -6.20
C GLN A 462 2.96 17.26 -6.11
N LEU A 463 2.78 18.39 -5.43
CA LEU A 463 1.48 19.08 -5.39
C LEU A 463 1.01 19.51 -6.79
N VAL A 464 1.92 20.07 -7.60
CA VAL A 464 1.62 20.45 -8.99
C VAL A 464 1.22 19.21 -9.80
N MET A 465 1.95 18.10 -9.69
CA MET A 465 1.62 16.86 -10.40
C MET A 465 0.24 16.33 -10.03
N LEU A 466 -0.17 16.42 -8.76
CA LEU A 466 -1.48 15.98 -8.32
C LEU A 466 -2.62 16.82 -8.93
N ILE A 467 -2.42 18.13 -9.03
CA ILE A 467 -3.34 19.05 -9.73
C ILE A 467 -3.40 18.71 -11.23
N VAL A 468 -2.26 18.44 -11.86
CA VAL A 468 -2.20 18.04 -13.27
C VAL A 468 -2.95 16.73 -13.52
N ILE A 469 -2.80 15.73 -12.64
CA ILE A 469 -3.55 14.46 -12.72
C ILE A 469 -5.06 14.73 -12.61
N TRP A 470 -5.49 15.56 -11.67
CA TRP A 470 -6.89 15.92 -11.50
C TRP A 470 -7.45 16.61 -12.75
N VAL A 471 -6.73 17.60 -13.32
CA VAL A 471 -7.12 18.28 -14.57
C VAL A 471 -7.17 17.31 -15.74
N ALA A 472 -6.22 16.38 -15.85
CA ALA A 472 -6.17 15.38 -16.91
C ALA A 472 -7.42 14.47 -16.87
N TYR A 473 -7.77 13.91 -15.72
CA TYR A 473 -8.97 13.07 -15.58
C TYR A 473 -10.27 13.84 -15.82
N TYR A 474 -10.36 15.07 -15.30
CA TYR A 474 -11.53 15.92 -15.54
C TYR A 474 -11.70 16.24 -17.03
N THR A 475 -10.60 16.59 -17.71
CA THR A 475 -10.62 16.94 -19.14
C THR A 475 -11.00 15.74 -20.01
N GLU A 476 -10.46 14.56 -19.72
CA GLU A 476 -10.79 13.32 -20.45
C GLU A 476 -12.26 12.94 -20.30
N ASN A 477 -12.82 13.03 -19.09
CA ASN A 477 -14.25 12.80 -18.89
C ASN A 477 -15.08 13.81 -19.70
N LYS A 478 -14.72 15.10 -19.68
CA LYS A 478 -15.42 16.13 -20.47
C LYS A 478 -15.31 15.92 -21.98
N ILE A 479 -14.19 15.39 -22.48
CA ILE A 479 -14.04 15.01 -23.89
C ILE A 479 -14.95 13.81 -24.22
N ARG A 480 -15.03 12.81 -23.33
CA ARG A 480 -15.89 11.64 -23.49
C ARG A 480 -17.38 12.00 -23.46
N ASP A 481 -17.77 12.96 -22.62
CA ASP A 481 -19.17 13.43 -22.52
C ASP A 481 -19.62 14.23 -23.76
N ARG A 482 -18.69 14.71 -24.58
CA ARG A 482 -18.99 15.36 -25.88
C ARG A 482 -19.18 14.36 -27.01
N LYS A 483 -18.80 13.09 -26.84
CA LYS A 483 -18.98 12.05 -27.85
C LYS A 483 -20.41 11.51 -27.77
N PRO A 484 -21.02 11.12 -28.90
CA PRO A 484 -22.32 10.46 -28.90
C PRO A 484 -22.28 9.19 -28.04
N GLU A 485 -23.43 8.87 -27.43
CA GLU A 485 -23.55 7.72 -26.53
C GLU A 485 -23.24 6.42 -27.31
N PRO A 486 -22.23 5.64 -26.87
CA PRO A 486 -21.83 4.43 -27.57
C PRO A 486 -22.95 3.37 -27.51
N GLU A 487 -23.11 2.59 -28.59
CA GLU A 487 -24.04 1.46 -28.61
C GLU A 487 -23.73 0.48 -27.47
N LYS A 488 -24.78 -0.03 -26.81
CA LYS A 488 -24.67 -0.94 -25.66
C LYS A 488 -23.98 -2.24 -26.10
N ILE A 489 -22.72 -2.41 -25.71
CA ILE A 489 -21.97 -3.63 -25.96
C ILE A 489 -22.33 -4.62 -24.85
N GLU A 490 -23.08 -5.68 -25.17
CA GLU A 490 -23.35 -6.77 -24.24
C GLU A 490 -22.06 -7.44 -23.80
N ASN A 491 -21.96 -7.82 -22.52
CA ASN A 491 -20.82 -8.55 -21.96
C ASN A 491 -19.45 -7.84 -22.10
N ILE A 492 -19.43 -6.51 -22.21
CA ILE A 492 -18.20 -5.70 -22.31
C ILE A 492 -17.20 -5.98 -21.17
N GLU A 493 -17.72 -6.39 -20.00
CA GLU A 493 -16.97 -6.75 -18.79
C GLU A 493 -16.01 -7.93 -19.01
N PHE A 494 -16.30 -8.80 -19.99
CA PHE A 494 -15.49 -9.97 -20.32
C PHE A 494 -14.44 -9.70 -21.42
N LEU A 495 -14.51 -8.55 -22.10
CA LEU A 495 -13.63 -8.24 -23.24
C LEU A 495 -12.23 -7.76 -22.82
N ASP A 496 -11.98 -7.54 -21.51
CA ASP A 496 -10.70 -7.04 -20.97
C ASP A 496 -10.15 -5.85 -21.77
N LEU A 497 -11.05 -4.90 -22.07
CA LEU A 497 -10.73 -3.65 -22.77
C LEU A 497 -9.95 -2.72 -21.84
N THR A 498 -8.99 -1.97 -22.40
CA THR A 498 -8.28 -0.93 -21.66
C THR A 498 -9.15 0.31 -21.46
N ASP A 499 -8.72 1.22 -20.58
CA ASP A 499 -9.45 2.46 -20.31
C ASP A 499 -9.53 3.35 -21.55
N GLY A 500 -8.53 3.31 -22.44
CA GLY A 500 -8.57 3.98 -23.73
C GLY A 500 -9.56 3.37 -24.74
N GLN A 501 -9.77 2.05 -24.67
CA GLN A 501 -10.64 1.29 -25.59
C GLN A 501 -12.09 1.26 -25.14
N ASN A 502 -12.35 1.25 -23.84
CA ASN A 502 -13.71 1.18 -23.30
C ASN A 502 -14.42 2.55 -23.41
N PRO A 503 -15.47 2.69 -24.25
CA PRO A 503 -16.13 3.96 -24.47
C PRO A 503 -17.09 4.35 -23.32
N PHE A 504 -17.54 3.37 -22.52
CA PHE A 504 -18.38 3.58 -21.33
C PHE A 504 -17.55 3.97 -20.10
N PHE A 505 -16.23 3.75 -20.15
CA PHE A 505 -15.36 4.04 -19.01
C PHE A 505 -15.30 5.55 -18.70
N ARG A 506 -15.31 5.88 -17.42
CA ARG A 506 -15.13 7.22 -16.87
C ARG A 506 -14.08 7.19 -15.77
N TYR A 507 -13.16 8.14 -15.81
CA TYR A 507 -12.12 8.25 -14.78
C TYR A 507 -12.76 8.70 -13.47
N SER A 508 -12.48 7.98 -12.39
CA SER A 508 -12.85 8.40 -11.04
C SER A 508 -11.73 9.26 -10.45
N PHE A 509 -12.04 10.44 -9.91
CA PHE A 509 -11.04 11.37 -9.40
C PHE A 509 -11.43 11.96 -8.07
#